data_AF-A0A961AME4-F1
#
_entry.id   AF-A0A961AME4-F1
#
_cell.length_a   1.000
_cell.length_b   1.000
_cell.length_c   1.000
_cell.angle_alpha   90.00
_cell.angle_beta   90.00
_cell.angle_gamma   90.00
#
_symmetry.space_group_name_H-M   'P 1'
#
loop_
_entity.id
_entity.type
_entity.pdbx_description
1 polymer ?
#
loop_
_entity_poly.entity_id
_entity_poly.type
_entity_poly.pdbx_seq_one_letter_code
_entity_poly.pdbx_strand_id
1 'polypeptide(L)'
;GCLLARRLIEHGVRFIEVAYGSWDTHTANFINTPQRCETLDNGLSTLLTDLEHRGLLEDTMIVVTSEFGRTPKINQNQGRDHYPVFSSALFGGGIRGGQAYGATDENGAQPAEGKVSPPDLNATIGYALGLPLEQVLYSPTKRPFTVADKGQPLTHLFA
;
A
#
# COMPACT_ATOMS: atom_id res chain seq x y z
N GLY A 1 -10.27 -10.55 7.99
CA GLY A 1 -9.19 -9.59 8.31
C GLY A 1 -9.75 -8.27 8.79
N CYS A 2 -10.39 -7.51 7.90
CA CYS A 2 -10.82 -6.13 8.16
C CYS A 2 -11.68 -5.92 9.40
N LEU A 3 -12.68 -6.77 9.68
CA LEU A 3 -13.48 -6.64 10.90
C LEU A 3 -12.64 -6.71 12.19
N LEU A 4 -11.68 -7.63 12.24
CA LEU A 4 -10.76 -7.74 13.37
C LEU A 4 -9.84 -6.52 13.44
N ALA A 5 -9.30 -6.06 12.31
CA ALA A 5 -8.49 -4.84 12.26
C ALA A 5 -9.25 -3.63 12.83
N ARG A 6 -10.50 -3.42 12.41
CA ARG A 6 -11.38 -2.39 12.98
C ARG A 6 -11.52 -2.51 14.50
N ARG A 7 -11.70 -3.73 15.04
CA ARG A 7 -11.76 -3.94 16.50
C ARG A 7 -10.44 -3.58 17.18
N LEU A 8 -9.32 -3.98 16.59
CA LEU A 8 -7.98 -3.69 17.13
C LEU A 8 -7.68 -2.19 17.15
N ILE A 9 -8.10 -1.44 16.11
CA ILE A 9 -7.99 0.02 16.06
C ILE A 9 -8.75 0.66 17.23
N GLU A 10 -10.00 0.25 17.49
CA GLU A 10 -10.78 0.74 18.62
C GLU A 10 -10.16 0.46 19.99
N HIS A 11 -9.34 -0.59 20.09
CA HIS A 11 -8.61 -0.95 21.29
C HIS A 11 -7.17 -0.39 21.31
N GLY A 12 -6.84 0.55 20.43
CA GLY A 12 -5.58 1.29 20.45
C GLY A 12 -4.37 0.54 19.90
N VAL A 13 -4.56 -0.54 19.13
CA VAL A 13 -3.46 -1.23 18.46
C VAL A 13 -2.91 -0.36 17.34
N ARG A 14 -1.59 -0.11 17.37
CA ARG A 14 -0.93 0.90 16.54
C ARG A 14 -0.47 0.42 15.16
N PHE A 15 -0.34 -0.89 14.97
CA PHE A 15 0.08 -1.49 13.71
C PHE A 15 -0.63 -2.81 13.52
N ILE A 16 -1.31 -2.96 12.39
CA ILE A 16 -2.12 -4.13 12.06
C ILE A 16 -1.82 -4.50 10.62
N GLU A 17 -1.42 -5.74 10.41
CA GLU A 17 -1.27 -6.31 9.07
C GLU A 17 -2.47 -7.20 8.75
N VAL A 18 -3.08 -6.98 7.59
CA VAL A 18 -4.12 -7.85 7.05
C VAL A 18 -3.60 -8.46 5.75
N ALA A 19 -3.15 -9.71 5.82
CA ALA A 19 -2.72 -10.44 4.64
C ALA A 19 -3.92 -10.95 3.84
N TYR A 20 -3.95 -10.63 2.55
CA TYR A 20 -4.86 -11.22 1.57
C TYR A 20 -4.06 -11.69 0.36
N GLY A 21 -3.77 -12.98 0.29
CA GLY A 21 -2.78 -13.55 -0.62
C GLY A 21 -3.32 -14.07 -1.96
N SER A 22 -2.43 -14.76 -2.67
CA SER A 22 -2.68 -15.43 -3.95
C SER A 22 -2.94 -14.49 -5.14
N TRP A 23 -2.33 -13.32 -5.14
CA TRP A 23 -2.31 -12.37 -6.26
C TRP A 23 -1.28 -12.71 -7.35
N ASP A 24 -0.44 -13.75 -7.15
CA ASP A 24 0.56 -14.22 -8.12
C ASP A 24 -0.07 -15.08 -9.24
N THR A 25 -0.95 -14.46 -10.03
CA THR A 25 -1.77 -15.14 -11.04
C THR A 25 -0.99 -15.37 -12.36
N HIS A 26 -0.21 -16.45 -12.40
CA HIS A 26 0.50 -16.91 -13.62
C HIS A 26 -0.40 -17.64 -14.63
N THR A 27 -1.63 -17.96 -14.24
CA THR A 27 -2.63 -18.61 -15.09
C THR A 27 -4.02 -18.05 -14.79
N ALA A 28 -4.95 -18.15 -15.76
CA ALA A 28 -6.37 -17.82 -15.60
C ALA A 28 -6.63 -16.47 -14.90
N ASN A 29 -5.82 -15.44 -15.20
CA ASN A 29 -5.88 -14.14 -14.54
C ASN A 29 -7.25 -13.47 -14.69
N PHE A 30 -7.92 -13.67 -15.83
CA PHE A 30 -9.26 -13.12 -16.10
C PHE A 30 -10.37 -13.75 -15.25
N ILE A 31 -10.10 -14.85 -14.55
CA ILE A 31 -11.03 -15.47 -13.59
C ILE A 31 -10.59 -15.11 -12.17
N ASN A 32 -9.32 -15.36 -11.86
CA ASN A 32 -8.78 -15.25 -10.51
C ASN A 32 -8.73 -13.80 -10.02
N THR A 33 -8.29 -12.86 -10.86
CA THR A 33 -8.08 -11.47 -10.43
C THR A 33 -9.39 -10.74 -10.15
N PRO A 34 -10.44 -10.81 -11.01
CA PRO A 34 -11.72 -10.17 -10.70
C PRO A 34 -12.36 -10.66 -9.39
N GLN A 35 -12.34 -11.97 -9.11
CA GLN A 35 -12.87 -12.54 -7.86
C GLN A 35 -12.13 -12.00 -6.62
N ARG A 36 -10.82 -11.79 -6.75
CA ARG A 36 -9.99 -11.21 -5.68
C ARG A 36 -10.25 -9.73 -5.49
N CYS A 37 -10.36 -8.99 -6.59
CA CYS A 37 -10.74 -7.58 -6.56
C CYS A 37 -12.09 -7.41 -5.87
N GLU A 38 -13.09 -8.24 -6.18
CA GLU A 38 -14.41 -8.20 -5.52
C GLU A 38 -14.31 -8.45 -4.01
N THR A 39 -13.53 -9.44 -3.58
CA THR A 39 -13.33 -9.73 -2.16
C THR A 39 -12.60 -8.59 -1.44
N LEU A 40 -11.54 -8.05 -2.07
CA LEU A 40 -10.77 -6.94 -1.54
C LEU A 40 -11.63 -5.68 -1.44
N ASP A 41 -12.36 -5.34 -2.50
CA ASP A 41 -13.20 -4.15 -2.59
C ASP A 41 -14.29 -4.15 -1.51
N ASN A 42 -15.01 -5.27 -1.35
CA ASN A 42 -16.00 -5.41 -0.28
C ASN A 42 -15.38 -5.26 1.12
N GLY A 43 -14.24 -5.90 1.37
CA GLY A 43 -13.57 -5.86 2.68
C GLY A 43 -12.96 -4.49 3.00
N LEU A 44 -12.38 -3.83 2.01
CA LEU A 44 -11.73 -2.53 2.15
C LEU A 44 -12.75 -1.40 2.27
N SER A 45 -13.76 -1.35 1.38
CA SER A 45 -14.81 -0.33 1.44
C SER A 45 -15.58 -0.37 2.75
N THR A 46 -15.89 -1.57 3.25
CA THR A 46 -16.53 -1.75 4.57
C THR A 46 -15.64 -1.23 5.69
N LEU A 47 -14.32 -1.52 5.67
CA LEU A 47 -13.38 -1.01 6.68
C LEU A 47 -13.31 0.52 6.66
N LEU A 48 -13.16 1.11 5.47
CA LEU A 48 -13.08 2.56 5.30
C LEU A 48 -14.34 3.24 5.84
N THR A 49 -15.51 2.75 5.43
CA THR A 49 -16.82 3.27 5.89
C THR A 49 -16.99 3.14 7.39
N ASP A 50 -16.62 1.99 7.97
CA ASP A 50 -16.71 1.76 9.41
C ASP A 50 -15.80 2.70 10.21
N LEU A 51 -14.58 2.95 9.74
CA LEU A 51 -13.65 3.86 10.40
C LEU A 51 -14.09 5.32 10.25
N GLU A 52 -14.61 5.70 9.09
CA GLU A 52 -15.16 7.04 8.85
C GLU A 52 -16.34 7.32 9.79
N HIS A 53 -17.34 6.44 9.83
CA HIS A 53 -18.50 6.57 10.73
C HIS A 53 -18.14 6.64 12.22
N ARG A 54 -16.97 6.12 12.59
CA ARG A 54 -16.47 6.12 13.98
C ARG A 54 -15.53 7.29 14.26
N GLY A 55 -15.22 8.12 13.28
CA GLY A 55 -14.22 9.19 13.39
C GLY A 55 -12.79 8.66 13.57
N LEU A 56 -12.54 7.40 13.23
CA LEU A 56 -11.22 6.76 13.39
C LEU A 56 -10.36 6.85 12.12
N LEU A 57 -10.96 7.14 10.97
CA LEU A 57 -10.24 7.22 9.70
C LEU A 57 -9.27 8.41 9.66
N GLU A 58 -9.59 9.52 10.33
CA GLU A 58 -8.72 10.70 10.39
C GLU A 58 -7.37 10.37 11.05
N ASP A 59 -7.38 9.52 12.08
CA ASP A 59 -6.19 9.11 12.84
C ASP A 59 -5.61 7.75 12.41
N THR A 60 -6.22 7.08 11.42
CA THR A 60 -5.78 5.75 10.94
C THR A 60 -5.40 5.81 9.48
N MET A 61 -4.12 5.65 9.17
CA MET A 61 -3.66 5.41 7.81
C MET A 61 -3.88 3.95 7.42
N ILE A 62 -4.62 3.73 6.33
CA ILE A 62 -4.73 2.43 5.66
C ILE A 62 -3.82 2.45 4.43
N VAL A 63 -2.98 1.43 4.30
CA VAL A 63 -2.09 1.24 3.15
C VAL A 63 -2.42 -0.09 2.49
N VAL A 64 -2.84 -0.03 1.23
CA VAL A 64 -3.00 -1.21 0.36
C VAL A 64 -1.80 -1.25 -0.58
N THR A 65 -0.97 -2.28 -0.45
CA THR A 65 0.26 -2.40 -1.23
C THR A 65 0.63 -3.86 -1.48
N SER A 66 1.66 -4.08 -2.28
CA SER A 66 2.24 -5.40 -2.56
C SER A 66 3.77 -5.32 -2.60
N GLU A 67 4.41 -6.47 -2.69
CA GLU A 67 5.86 -6.64 -2.81
C GLU A 67 6.38 -6.42 -4.25
N PHE A 68 5.54 -6.70 -5.25
CA PHE A 68 5.78 -6.48 -6.67
C PHE A 68 4.46 -6.40 -7.44
N GLY A 69 4.52 -6.01 -8.71
CA GLY A 69 3.36 -5.96 -9.61
C GLY A 69 3.33 -7.08 -10.63
N ARG A 70 2.41 -6.95 -11.59
CA ARG A 70 2.21 -7.92 -12.68
C ARG A 70 2.51 -7.27 -14.02
N THR A 71 3.06 -8.03 -14.97
CA THR A 71 3.33 -7.52 -16.31
C THR A 71 2.05 -6.93 -16.95
N PRO A 72 2.16 -5.84 -17.73
CA PRO A 72 1.03 -5.36 -18.53
C PRO A 72 0.65 -6.36 -19.63
N LYS A 73 1.62 -7.19 -20.06
CA LYS A 73 1.44 -8.25 -21.05
C LYS A 73 0.87 -9.53 -20.43
N ILE A 74 -0.07 -10.15 -21.13
CA ILE A 74 -0.62 -11.48 -20.81
C ILE A 74 0.32 -12.57 -21.33
N ASN A 75 0.62 -13.57 -20.49
CA ASN A 75 1.45 -14.71 -20.85
C ASN A 75 0.64 -15.81 -21.56
N GLN A 76 1.31 -16.85 -22.05
CA GLN A 76 0.68 -17.94 -22.81
C GLN A 76 -0.40 -18.73 -22.04
N ASN A 77 -0.40 -18.65 -20.71
CA ASN A 77 -1.34 -19.35 -19.84
C ASN A 77 -2.53 -18.46 -19.42
N GLN A 78 -2.74 -17.34 -20.11
CA GLN A 78 -3.72 -16.32 -19.75
C GLN A 78 -3.48 -15.74 -18.35
N GLY A 79 -2.23 -15.75 -17.89
CA GLY A 79 -1.76 -15.10 -16.68
C GLY A 79 -0.98 -13.83 -16.97
N ARG A 80 -0.28 -13.34 -15.95
CA ARG A 80 0.76 -12.29 -16.04
C ARG A 80 2.00 -12.80 -15.32
N ASP A 81 3.16 -12.19 -15.55
CA ASP A 81 4.41 -12.56 -14.90
C ASP A 81 4.83 -11.52 -13.85
N HIS A 82 5.90 -11.80 -13.10
CA HIS A 82 6.45 -10.90 -12.07
C HIS A 82 6.93 -9.59 -12.68
N TYR A 83 6.68 -8.47 -12.01
CA TYR A 83 7.04 -7.17 -12.54
C TYR A 83 7.44 -6.18 -11.43
N PRO A 84 8.54 -5.40 -11.59
CA PRO A 84 9.07 -4.56 -10.53
C PRO A 84 8.30 -3.24 -10.33
N VAL A 85 7.20 -3.03 -11.07
CA VAL A 85 6.39 -1.81 -11.03
C VAL A 85 5.00 -2.18 -10.51
N PHE A 86 4.53 -1.43 -9.51
CA PHE A 86 3.23 -1.60 -8.87
C PHE A 86 2.68 -0.26 -8.38
N SER A 87 1.43 -0.27 -7.94
CA SER A 87 0.75 0.87 -7.33
C SER A 87 0.34 0.55 -5.91
N SER A 88 0.27 1.57 -5.07
CA SER A 88 -0.25 1.48 -3.71
C SER A 88 -1.39 2.47 -3.54
N ALA A 89 -2.36 2.15 -2.70
CA ALA A 89 -3.45 3.05 -2.33
C ALA A 89 -3.38 3.39 -0.85
N LEU A 90 -3.49 4.67 -0.52
CA LEU A 90 -3.43 5.18 0.84
C LEU A 90 -4.75 5.89 1.17
N PHE A 91 -5.24 5.70 2.40
CA PHE A 91 -6.48 6.29 2.88
C PHE A 91 -6.32 6.73 4.35
N GLY A 92 -7.05 7.76 4.77
CA GLY A 92 -7.05 8.23 6.15
C GLY A 92 -5.68 8.75 6.61
N GLY A 93 -5.52 8.96 7.92
CA GLY A 93 -4.26 9.38 8.52
C GLY A 93 -3.70 10.69 7.94
N GLY A 94 -4.59 11.63 7.61
CA GLY A 94 -4.24 12.92 7.00
C GLY A 94 -3.96 12.91 5.49
N ILE A 95 -4.07 11.77 4.81
CA ILE A 95 -3.94 11.72 3.34
C ILE A 95 -5.12 12.46 2.69
N ARG A 96 -4.82 13.35 1.74
CA ARG A 96 -5.84 14.05 0.96
C ARG A 96 -6.51 13.06 0.00
N GLY A 97 -7.80 12.81 0.17
CA GLY A 97 -8.57 11.91 -0.69
C GLY A 97 -8.76 12.45 -2.12
N GLY A 98 -9.23 11.58 -3.03
CA GLY A 98 -9.65 11.98 -4.37
C GLY A 98 -8.52 12.35 -5.34
N GLN A 99 -7.28 11.96 -5.04
CA GLN A 99 -6.12 12.21 -5.90
C GLN A 99 -5.55 10.92 -6.50
N ALA A 100 -4.98 11.04 -7.70
CA ALA A 100 -4.08 10.06 -8.28
C ALA A 100 -2.71 10.73 -8.45
N TYR A 101 -1.65 10.08 -7.98
CA TYR A 101 -0.28 10.60 -8.05
C TYR A 101 0.59 9.73 -8.97
N GLY A 102 1.29 10.40 -9.88
CA GLY A 102 2.11 9.75 -10.89
C GLY A 102 1.31 9.11 -12.02
N ALA A 103 2.02 8.60 -13.01
CA ALA A 103 1.46 7.91 -14.16
C ALA A 103 2.47 6.93 -14.75
N THR A 104 1.98 5.87 -15.37
CA THR A 104 2.79 4.96 -16.19
C THR A 104 2.94 5.51 -17.62
N ASP A 105 3.89 4.96 -18.37
CA ASP A 105 3.97 5.12 -19.82
C ASP A 105 2.71 4.59 -20.53
N GLU A 106 2.63 4.85 -21.83
CA GLU A 106 1.52 4.45 -22.71
C GLU A 106 1.24 2.93 -22.72
N ASN A 107 2.22 2.11 -22.32
CA ASN A 107 2.11 0.66 -22.27
C ASN A 107 1.75 0.13 -20.87
N GLY A 108 1.61 1.01 -19.87
CA GLY A 108 1.42 0.62 -18.47
C GLY A 108 2.62 -0.10 -17.88
N ALA A 109 3.82 0.11 -18.43
CA ALA A 109 5.01 -0.68 -18.15
C ALA A 109 5.97 0.01 -17.16
N GLN A 110 6.29 1.28 -17.37
CA GLN A 110 7.21 2.01 -16.49
C GLN A 110 6.56 3.27 -15.93
N PRO A 111 6.94 3.73 -14.72
CA PRO A 111 6.56 5.05 -14.24
C PRO A 111 7.11 6.11 -15.19
N ALA A 112 6.22 6.89 -15.81
CA ALA A 112 6.55 8.01 -16.68
C ALA A 112 6.55 9.35 -15.90
N GLU A 113 5.66 9.47 -14.91
CA GLU A 113 5.51 10.66 -14.08
C GLU A 113 5.47 10.28 -12.60
N GLY A 114 6.03 11.13 -11.74
CA GLY A 114 5.90 10.98 -10.28
C GLY A 114 6.41 9.64 -9.75
N LYS A 115 7.55 9.13 -10.27
CA LYS A 115 8.11 7.86 -9.81
C LYS A 115 8.32 7.86 -8.29
N VAL A 116 7.78 6.86 -7.62
CA VAL A 116 7.95 6.62 -6.18
C VAL A 116 8.76 5.35 -5.98
N SER A 117 9.83 5.41 -5.18
CA SER A 117 10.56 4.21 -4.78
C SER A 117 9.94 3.57 -3.53
N PRO A 118 10.14 2.26 -3.28
CA PRO A 118 9.68 1.64 -2.03
C PRO A 118 10.21 2.35 -0.75
N PRO A 119 11.48 2.82 -0.71
CA PRO A 119 11.93 3.73 0.35
C PRO A 119 11.06 4.98 0.52
N ASP A 120 10.70 5.68 -0.56
CA ASP A 120 9.87 6.89 -0.49
C ASP A 120 8.46 6.60 0.02
N LEU A 121 7.87 5.46 -0.39
CA LEU A 121 6.58 4.99 0.13
C LEU A 121 6.67 4.73 1.65
N ASN A 122 7.68 3.98 2.09
CA ASN A 122 7.90 3.70 3.51
C ASN A 122 8.19 4.97 4.31
N ALA A 123 8.91 5.93 3.73
CA ALA A 123 9.16 7.23 4.34
C ALA A 123 7.87 8.04 4.50
N THR A 124 6.99 7.99 3.50
CA THR A 124 5.67 8.64 3.54
C THR A 124 4.80 8.07 4.67
N ILE A 125 4.78 6.74 4.83
CA ILE A 125 4.08 6.07 5.95
C ILE A 125 4.73 6.46 7.29
N GLY A 126 6.06 6.43 7.38
CA GLY A 126 6.79 6.80 8.58
C GLY A 126 6.58 8.25 8.99
N TYR A 127 6.49 9.17 8.02
CA TYR A 127 6.15 10.57 8.24
C TYR A 127 4.77 10.72 8.86
N ALA A 128 3.75 10.03 8.32
CA ALA A 128 2.39 10.05 8.87
C ALA A 128 2.33 9.54 10.32
N LEU A 129 3.17 8.56 10.65
CA LEU A 129 3.29 8.00 12.01
C LEU A 129 4.12 8.86 12.96
N GLY A 130 4.71 9.97 12.49
CA GLY A 130 5.60 10.82 13.28
C GLY A 130 6.94 10.16 13.63
N LEU A 131 7.40 9.19 12.83
CA LEU A 131 8.65 8.48 13.07
C LEU A 131 9.86 9.35 12.70
N PRO A 132 10.97 9.27 13.46
CA PRO A 132 12.19 10.01 13.17
C PRO A 132 12.94 9.34 12.00
N LEU A 133 12.61 9.73 10.76
CA LEU A 133 13.11 9.09 9.55
C LEU A 133 14.65 9.07 9.42
N GLU A 134 15.34 10.07 9.96
CA GLU A 134 16.80 10.19 9.92
C GLU A 134 17.51 9.44 11.05
N GLN A 135 16.76 8.92 12.04
CA GLN A 135 17.35 8.21 13.16
C GLN A 135 18.04 6.94 12.67
N VAL A 136 19.33 6.82 12.97
CA VAL A 136 20.09 5.60 12.73
C VAL A 136 19.75 4.58 13.82
N LEU A 137 19.17 3.46 13.38
CA LEU A 137 18.90 2.28 14.18
C LEU A 137 19.93 1.20 13.84
N TYR A 138 20.16 0.30 14.79
CA TYR A 138 21.09 -0.81 14.62
C TYR A 138 20.33 -2.12 14.66
N SER A 139 20.56 -2.99 13.68
CA SER A 139 20.02 -4.35 13.68
C SER A 139 20.62 -5.16 14.84
N PRO A 140 20.07 -6.34 15.17
CA PRO A 140 20.71 -7.27 16.10
C PRO A 140 22.15 -7.65 15.70
N THR A 141 22.47 -7.58 14.40
CA THR A 141 23.81 -7.80 13.84
C THR A 141 24.68 -6.54 13.78
N LYS A 142 24.24 -5.44 14.41
CA LYS A 142 24.90 -4.12 14.43
C LYS A 142 25.03 -3.42 13.06
N ARG A 143 24.22 -3.80 12.08
CA ARG A 143 24.13 -3.07 10.81
C ARG A 143 23.33 -1.78 11.03
N PRO A 144 23.86 -0.60 10.69
CA PRO A 144 23.10 0.64 10.75
C PRO A 144 22.06 0.71 9.62
N PHE A 145 20.85 1.18 9.94
CA PHE A 145 19.79 1.46 8.98
C PHE A 145 18.90 2.62 9.47
N THR A 146 18.11 3.21 8.59
CA THR A 146 17.07 4.21 8.93
C THR A 146 15.69 3.62 8.67
N VAL A 147 14.64 4.21 9.24
CA VAL A 147 13.24 3.71 9.17
C VAL A 147 12.79 3.37 7.75
N ALA A 148 13.23 4.15 6.77
CA ALA A 148 12.81 4.03 5.37
C ALA A 148 13.97 4.08 4.38
N ASP A 149 15.15 3.60 4.76
CA ASP A 149 16.36 3.55 3.91
C ASP A 149 16.64 4.86 3.14
N LYS A 150 16.55 6.00 3.85
CA LYS A 150 16.74 7.37 3.31
C LYS A 150 15.73 7.84 2.25
N GLY A 151 14.60 7.14 2.11
CA GLY A 151 13.48 7.59 1.27
C GLY A 151 12.98 8.97 1.67
N GLN A 152 12.43 9.70 0.70
CA GLN A 152 11.89 11.04 0.89
C GLN A 152 10.36 10.97 0.98
N PRO A 153 9.74 11.43 2.09
CA PRO A 153 8.30 11.36 2.23
C PRO A 153 7.61 12.30 1.22
N LEU A 154 6.53 11.82 0.61
CA LEU A 154 5.69 12.62 -0.29
C LEU A 154 4.72 13.47 0.53
N THR A 155 5.23 14.50 1.20
CA THR A 155 4.45 15.35 2.13
C THR A 155 3.32 16.13 1.48
N HIS A 156 3.39 16.36 0.16
CA HIS A 156 2.33 17.03 -0.59
C HIS A 156 1.06 16.18 -0.77
N LEU A 157 1.11 14.88 -0.44
CA LEU A 157 -0.06 14.00 -0.47
C LEU A 157 -1.00 14.21 0.73
N PHE A 158 -0.54 14.90 1.78
CA PHE A 158 -1.32 15.17 2.98
C PHE A 158 -2.18 16.44 2.84
N ALA A 159 -3.24 16.53 3.63
CA ALA A 159 -4.15 17.68 3.70
C ALA A 159 -3.58 18.83 4.53
#